data_AF-A0A8B6F641-F1
#
_entry.id   AF-A0A8B6F641-F1
#
_cell.length_a   1.000
_cell.length_b   1.000
_cell.length_c   1.000
_cell.angle_alpha   90.00
_cell.angle_beta   90.00
_cell.angle_gamma   90.00
#
_symmetry.space_group_name_H-M   'P 1'
#
loop_
_entity.id
_entity.type
_entity.pdbx_description
1 polymer ?
#
loop_
_entity_poly.entity_id
_entity_poly.type
_entity_poly.pdbx_seq_one_letter_code
_entity_poly.pdbx_strand_id
1 'polypeptide(L)'
;MTENHSDDEDTLLLHEPPVHSGAKSSSVPQISDQTFELFTSYFDSKISSLKNELVSGNDSLAKKLKKEVSVKLKGEGNQIQYSFNSDIVSELQKLQKRTSAEDSVSTNLISGLILKINRRNKLIRIADKSPAGWSTVREYESDDLASDSEDEKRLRQAESRALKTIKEKKTRGKPYSKPSATVSRPANSTDTSNSYYQPYNATQQPFPRFRRREATPYDTCYECHQTGHFKRNCPKAANKPTFGNLSK
;
A
#
# COMPACT_ATOMS: atom_id res chain seq x y z
N MET A 1 56.03 -7.68 58.40
CA MET A 1 56.30 -6.24 58.26
C MET A 1 54.94 -5.56 58.18
N THR A 2 54.27 -5.39 59.33
CA THR A 2 54.41 -4.24 60.26
C THR A 2 53.86 -2.98 59.58
N GLU A 3 52.63 -2.57 59.93
CA GLU A 3 52.36 -1.61 61.04
C GLU A 3 52.82 -0.19 60.62
N ASN A 4 52.01 0.87 60.70
CA ASN A 4 51.53 1.48 61.94
C ASN A 4 50.58 2.67 61.62
N HIS A 5 49.43 2.78 62.30
CA HIS A 5 49.10 3.73 63.42
C HIS A 5 48.73 5.16 62.92
N SER A 6 47.79 5.92 63.48
CA SER A 6 46.96 5.84 64.71
C SER A 6 45.92 6.98 64.65
N ASP A 7 44.69 6.75 65.11
CA ASP A 7 44.03 7.28 66.34
C ASP A 7 43.72 8.80 66.24
N ASP A 8 42.54 9.34 66.54
CA ASP A 8 41.67 9.21 67.73
C ASP A 8 40.18 9.35 67.30
N GLU A 9 39.24 8.48 67.70
CA GLU A 9 38.46 8.51 68.96
C GLU A 9 37.91 9.89 69.35
N ASP A 10 36.60 10.10 69.15
CA ASP A 10 35.84 10.95 70.07
C ASP A 10 34.43 10.37 70.28
N THR A 11 34.33 9.65 71.38
CA THR A 11 33.18 8.88 71.86
C THR A 11 32.44 9.74 72.89
N LEU A 12 31.31 10.33 72.49
CA LEU A 12 30.41 11.04 73.40
C LEU A 12 29.20 10.18 73.78
N LEU A 13 29.40 9.36 74.82
CA LEU A 13 28.35 8.91 75.73
C LEU A 13 28.49 9.70 77.03
N LEU A 14 27.38 10.22 77.57
CA LEU A 14 27.09 10.38 79.02
C LEU A 14 25.69 11.03 79.11
N HIS A 15 24.70 10.22 79.47
CA HIS A 15 24.05 10.21 80.80
C HIS A 15 22.92 11.23 80.96
N GLU A 16 21.73 10.69 81.18
CA GLU A 16 20.50 11.37 81.60
C GLU A 16 20.69 12.11 82.94
N PRO A 17 20.02 13.25 83.12
CA PRO A 17 19.60 13.74 84.43
C PRO A 17 18.07 13.74 84.58
N PRO A 18 17.55 13.92 85.82
CA PRO A 18 16.54 13.02 86.39
C PRO A 18 15.08 13.48 86.25
N VAL A 19 14.21 12.52 86.48
CA VAL A 19 12.77 12.65 86.70
C VAL A 19 12.46 13.46 87.96
N HIS A 20 11.66 14.53 87.83
CA HIS A 20 10.78 14.97 88.93
C HIS A 20 9.51 15.68 88.40
N SER A 21 8.39 14.99 88.60
CA SER A 21 7.07 15.46 89.05
C SER A 21 6.62 16.90 88.74
N GLY A 22 5.52 17.02 87.98
CA GLY A 22 4.71 18.24 87.92
C GLY A 22 3.51 18.10 87.00
N ALA A 23 2.37 17.70 87.55
CA ALA A 23 1.09 17.62 86.84
C ALA A 23 0.70 18.95 86.20
N LYS A 24 0.23 18.91 84.94
CA LYS A 24 -0.82 19.79 84.41
C LYS A 24 -1.45 19.15 83.18
N SER A 25 -2.73 18.85 83.32
CA SER A 25 -3.65 18.40 82.29
C SER A 25 -3.68 19.33 81.08
N SER A 26 -3.44 18.80 79.90
CA SER A 26 -4.04 19.31 78.67
C SER A 26 -4.28 18.15 77.71
N SER A 27 -5.54 17.94 77.38
CA SER A 27 -6.05 16.91 76.48
C SER A 27 -5.54 17.13 75.05
N VAL A 28 -4.65 16.25 74.59
CA VAL A 28 -4.36 16.10 73.15
C VAL A 28 -5.54 15.36 72.52
N PRO A 29 -6.17 15.87 71.44
CA PRO A 29 -7.21 15.12 70.75
C PRO A 29 -6.56 13.88 70.11
N GLN A 30 -6.91 12.70 70.60
CA GLN A 30 -6.62 11.44 69.92
C GLN A 30 -7.41 11.43 68.62
N ILE A 31 -6.80 11.92 67.53
CA ILE A 31 -7.27 11.68 66.17
C ILE A 31 -7.15 10.17 65.97
N SER A 32 -8.28 9.47 66.05
CA SER A 32 -8.34 8.00 66.00
C SER A 32 -7.67 7.46 64.73
N ASP A 33 -6.98 6.33 64.81
CA ASP A 33 -6.38 5.64 63.66
C ASP A 33 -7.38 5.46 62.49
N GLN A 34 -8.67 5.31 62.82
CA GLN A 34 -9.78 5.28 61.86
C GLN A 34 -9.86 6.53 60.97
N THR A 35 -9.61 7.71 61.51
CA THR A 35 -9.61 8.96 60.72
C THR A 35 -8.38 9.09 59.83
N PHE A 36 -7.25 8.49 60.22
CA PHE A 36 -6.08 8.39 59.35
C PHE A 36 -6.27 7.36 58.25
N GLU A 37 -6.90 6.21 58.53
CA GLU A 37 -7.29 5.21 57.53
C GLU A 37 -8.31 5.75 56.52
N LEU A 38 -9.28 6.58 56.97
CA LEU A 38 -10.21 7.27 56.07
C LEU A 38 -9.48 8.28 55.18
N PHE A 39 -8.46 8.95 55.70
CA PHE A 39 -7.61 9.87 54.92
C PHE A 39 -6.76 9.11 53.89
N THR A 40 -6.08 8.04 54.31
CA THR A 40 -5.25 7.21 53.42
C THR A 40 -6.09 6.56 52.32
N SER A 41 -7.26 6.02 52.64
CA SER A 41 -8.16 5.43 51.64
C SER A 41 -8.72 6.46 50.65
N TYR A 42 -9.04 7.67 51.11
CA TYR A 42 -9.44 8.77 50.21
C TYR A 42 -8.28 9.18 49.28
N PHE A 43 -7.06 9.28 49.81
CA PHE A 43 -5.88 9.57 49.01
C PHE A 43 -5.57 8.48 48.00
N ASP A 44 -5.61 7.22 48.40
CA ASP A 44 -5.40 6.07 47.52
C ASP A 44 -6.48 5.97 46.44
N SER A 45 -7.73 6.29 46.78
CA SER A 45 -8.83 6.38 45.82
C SER A 45 -8.60 7.50 44.79
N LYS A 46 -8.16 8.69 45.23
CA LYS A 46 -7.83 9.80 44.33
C LYS A 46 -6.61 9.49 43.46
N ILE A 47 -5.56 8.90 44.03
CA ILE A 47 -4.36 8.48 43.29
C ILE A 47 -4.71 7.39 42.28
N SER A 48 -5.57 6.44 42.64
CA SER A 48 -6.04 5.38 41.74
C SER A 48 -6.91 5.94 40.61
N SER A 49 -7.78 6.90 40.91
CA SER A 49 -8.58 7.62 39.91
C SER A 49 -7.68 8.35 38.92
N LEU A 50 -6.68 9.11 39.41
CA LEU A 50 -5.72 9.83 38.57
C LEU A 50 -4.83 8.88 37.77
N LYS A 51 -4.40 7.76 38.36
CA LYS A 51 -3.62 6.72 37.69
C LYS A 51 -4.44 6.08 36.56
N ASN A 52 -5.71 5.77 36.80
CA ASN A 52 -6.60 5.21 35.78
C ASN A 52 -6.85 6.21 34.66
N GLU A 53 -7.03 7.50 34.98
CA GLU A 53 -7.17 8.59 34.01
C GLU A 53 -5.90 8.79 33.16
N LEU A 54 -4.72 8.72 33.78
CA LEU A 54 -3.43 8.84 33.09
C LEU A 54 -3.11 7.61 32.23
N VAL A 55 -3.40 6.39 32.71
CA VAL A 55 -3.17 5.14 31.98
C VAL A 55 -4.10 5.02 30.78
N SER A 56 -5.39 5.34 30.94
CA SER A 56 -6.35 5.28 29.82
C SER A 56 -6.13 6.39 28.78
N GLY A 57 -5.64 7.56 29.19
CA GLY A 57 -5.21 8.63 28.27
C GLY A 57 -3.93 8.29 27.50
N ASN A 58 -2.88 7.83 28.19
CA ASN A 58 -1.57 7.62 27.58
C ASN A 58 -1.43 6.30 26.84
N ASP A 59 -2.09 5.21 27.25
CA ASP A 59 -1.97 3.92 26.55
C ASP A 59 -2.72 3.95 25.19
N SER A 60 -3.82 4.70 25.11
CA SER A 60 -4.52 5.01 23.86
C SER A 60 -3.67 5.89 22.93
N LEU A 61 -3.03 6.92 23.47
CA LEU A 61 -2.12 7.79 22.72
C LEU A 61 -0.83 7.07 22.31
N ALA A 62 -0.27 6.21 23.14
CA ALA A 62 0.94 5.43 22.85
C ALA A 62 0.66 4.33 21.82
N LYS A 63 -0.51 3.68 21.86
CA LYS A 63 -0.96 2.74 20.81
C LYS A 63 -1.26 3.47 19.50
N LYS A 64 -1.87 4.65 19.54
CA LYS A 64 -2.04 5.51 18.35
C LYS A 64 -0.70 5.97 17.81
N LEU A 65 0.21 6.50 18.63
CA LEU A 65 1.56 6.91 18.24
C LEU A 65 2.38 5.75 17.66
N LYS A 66 2.36 4.56 18.26
CA LYS A 66 3.04 3.38 17.69
C LYS A 66 2.46 2.94 16.35
N LYS A 67 1.15 3.14 16.12
CA LYS A 67 0.49 2.83 14.84
C LYS A 67 0.76 3.91 13.78
N GLU A 68 0.69 5.19 14.14
CA GLU A 68 0.98 6.37 13.31
C GLU A 68 2.46 6.43 12.90
N VAL A 69 3.39 6.08 13.79
CA VAL A 69 4.85 6.06 13.54
C VAL A 69 5.27 4.93 12.57
N SER A 70 4.40 3.95 12.27
CA SER A 70 4.76 2.81 11.42
C SER A 70 4.24 2.85 9.98
N VAL A 71 3.38 3.80 9.61
CA VAL A 71 2.90 3.93 8.22
C VAL A 71 3.82 4.89 7.46
N LYS A 72 5.07 4.48 7.20
CA LYS A 72 5.96 5.19 6.28
C LYS A 72 5.48 4.94 4.85
N LEU A 73 4.74 5.89 4.27
CA LEU A 73 4.40 5.86 2.86
C LEU A 73 5.59 6.34 2.03
N LYS A 74 5.82 5.70 0.89
CA LYS A 74 6.95 6.00 0.00
C LYS A 74 6.69 7.27 -0.83
N GLY A 75 5.45 7.50 -1.23
CA GLY A 75 5.06 8.68 -1.98
C GLY A 75 4.79 9.85 -1.06
N GLU A 76 5.55 10.95 -1.22
CA GLU A 76 5.38 12.18 -0.43
C GLU A 76 3.94 12.72 -0.49
N GLY A 77 3.34 12.76 -1.69
CA GLY A 77 1.94 13.17 -1.84
C GLY A 77 0.95 12.24 -1.13
N ASN A 78 1.20 10.93 -1.12
CA ASN A 78 0.37 9.98 -0.40
C ASN A 78 0.51 10.15 1.12
N GLN A 79 1.73 10.44 1.60
CA GLN A 79 2.01 10.74 3.00
C GLN A 79 1.24 11.98 3.47
N ILE A 80 1.29 13.07 2.71
CA ILE A 80 0.57 14.33 3.02
C ILE A 80 -0.94 14.08 3.11
N GLN A 81 -1.51 13.34 2.14
CA GLN A 81 -2.94 13.06 2.12
C GLN A 81 -3.35 12.14 3.28
N TYR A 82 -2.52 11.14 3.61
CA TYR A 82 -2.80 10.23 4.71
C TYR A 82 -2.74 10.92 6.07
N SER A 83 -1.76 11.80 6.30
CA SER A 83 -1.65 12.55 7.56
C SER A 83 -2.85 13.48 7.75
N PHE A 84 -3.19 14.27 6.72
CA PHE A 84 -4.36 15.14 6.74
C PHE A 84 -5.64 14.36 7.06
N ASN A 85 -5.87 13.24 6.36
CA ASN A 85 -7.04 12.39 6.62
C ASN A 85 -7.05 11.83 8.05
N SER A 86 -5.87 11.49 8.60
CA SER A 86 -5.75 10.95 9.95
C SER A 86 -6.06 12.02 11.01
N ASP A 87 -5.64 13.27 10.76
CA ASP A 87 -6.00 14.42 11.61
C ASP A 87 -7.51 14.66 11.60
N ILE A 88 -8.16 14.65 10.43
CA ILE A 88 -9.63 14.79 10.34
C ILE A 88 -10.35 13.66 11.07
N VAL A 89 -9.88 12.41 10.96
CA VAL A 89 -10.48 11.30 11.73
C VAL A 89 -10.33 11.54 13.24
N SER A 90 -9.19 12.07 13.69
CA SER A 90 -8.97 12.42 15.09
C SER A 90 -9.94 13.50 15.57
N GLU A 91 -10.17 14.55 14.76
CA GLU A 91 -11.15 15.61 15.05
C GLU A 91 -12.58 15.09 15.07
N LEU A 92 -12.97 14.27 14.10
CA LEU A 92 -14.30 13.65 14.05
C LEU A 92 -14.54 12.71 15.24
N GLN A 93 -13.53 11.97 15.69
CA GLN A 93 -13.62 11.17 16.92
C GLN A 93 -13.80 12.04 18.17
N LYS A 94 -13.13 13.20 18.24
CA LYS A 94 -13.33 14.16 19.33
C LYS A 94 -14.73 14.74 19.29
N LEU A 95 -15.24 15.07 18.10
CA LEU A 95 -16.61 15.55 17.91
C LEU A 95 -17.64 14.50 18.34
N GLN A 96 -17.47 13.24 17.89
CA GLN A 96 -18.36 12.14 18.24
C GLN A 96 -18.49 11.94 19.75
N LYS A 97 -17.39 12.10 20.50
CA LYS A 97 -17.39 12.01 21.97
C LYS A 97 -18.12 13.16 22.66
N ARG A 98 -18.20 14.33 22.02
CA ARG A 98 -18.89 15.52 22.54
C ARG A 98 -20.36 15.56 22.13
N THR A 99 -20.72 14.86 21.06
CA THR A 99 -22.11 14.67 20.65
C THR A 99 -22.85 13.82 21.70
N SER A 100 -24.07 14.22 22.07
CA SER A 100 -24.92 13.43 22.98
C SER A 100 -25.16 12.04 22.41
N ALA A 101 -25.10 11.01 23.26
CA ALA A 101 -25.36 9.63 22.86
C ALA A 101 -26.78 9.41 22.32
N GLU A 102 -27.73 10.28 22.68
CA GLU A 102 -29.12 10.22 22.22
C GLU A 102 -29.33 10.82 20.82
N ASP A 103 -28.41 11.66 20.34
CA ASP A 103 -28.46 12.22 18.98
C ASP A 103 -27.91 11.20 17.98
N SER A 104 -28.73 10.17 17.73
CA SER A 104 -28.44 9.08 16.79
C SER A 104 -28.17 9.60 15.37
N VAL A 105 -28.78 10.71 14.96
CA VAL A 105 -28.61 11.27 13.62
C VAL A 105 -27.19 11.82 13.45
N SER A 106 -26.76 12.71 14.37
CA SER A 106 -25.42 13.30 14.32
C SER A 106 -24.33 12.25 14.46
N THR A 107 -24.50 11.29 15.37
CA THR A 107 -23.52 10.20 15.59
C THR A 107 -23.40 9.28 14.38
N ASN A 108 -24.50 8.97 13.69
CA ASN A 108 -24.49 8.19 12.44
C ASN A 108 -23.81 8.95 11.30
N LEU A 109 -24.06 10.26 11.15
CA LEU A 109 -23.40 11.09 10.15
C LEU A 109 -21.89 11.13 10.37
N ILE A 110 -21.44 11.38 11.62
CA ILE A 110 -20.01 11.40 11.97
C ILE A 110 -19.38 10.03 11.71
N SER A 111 -20.06 8.94 12.09
CA SER A 111 -19.60 7.57 11.83
C SER A 111 -19.45 7.31 10.33
N GLY A 112 -20.42 7.76 9.51
CA GLY A 112 -20.36 7.69 8.05
C GLY A 112 -19.18 8.46 7.46
N LEU A 113 -18.87 9.65 7.98
CA LEU A 113 -17.70 10.43 7.57
C LEU A 113 -16.39 9.72 7.91
N ILE A 114 -16.27 9.19 9.14
CA ILE A 114 -15.10 8.41 9.59
C ILE A 114 -14.89 7.19 8.67
N LEU A 115 -15.95 6.47 8.32
CA LEU A 115 -15.88 5.32 7.40
C LEU A 115 -15.37 5.72 6.01
N LYS A 116 -15.87 6.82 5.44
CA LYS A 116 -15.43 7.33 4.13
C LYS A 116 -13.95 7.71 4.14
N ILE A 117 -13.47 8.39 5.18
CA ILE A 117 -12.07 8.79 5.29
C ILE A 117 -11.17 7.57 5.52
N ASN A 118 -11.60 6.61 6.35
CA ASN A 118 -10.86 5.37 6.54
C ASN A 118 -10.77 4.54 5.25
N ARG A 119 -11.86 4.49 4.46
CA ARG A 119 -11.84 3.91 3.11
C ARG A 119 -10.80 4.63 2.24
N ARG A 120 -10.78 5.97 2.24
CA ARG A 120 -9.78 6.76 1.50
C ARG A 120 -8.34 6.42 1.93
N ASN A 121 -8.08 6.33 3.23
CA ASN A 121 -6.78 5.94 3.78
C ASN A 121 -6.37 4.52 3.37
N LYS A 122 -7.31 3.57 3.30
CA LYS A 122 -7.04 2.24 2.73
C LYS A 122 -6.59 2.33 1.27
N LEU A 123 -7.27 3.12 0.45
CA LEU A 123 -6.91 3.30 -0.96
C LEU A 123 -5.54 3.96 -1.14
N ILE A 124 -5.20 4.96 -0.31
CA ILE A 124 -3.88 5.58 -0.31
C ILE A 124 -2.80 4.53 -0.04
N ARG A 125 -3.01 3.65 0.96
CA ARG A 125 -2.07 2.57 1.27
C ARG A 125 -1.93 1.56 0.13
N ILE A 126 -3.03 1.26 -0.59
CA ILE A 126 -3.00 0.40 -1.78
C ILE A 126 -2.18 1.08 -2.89
N ALA A 127 -2.45 2.36 -3.18
CA ALA A 127 -1.71 3.11 -4.19
C ALA A 127 -0.22 3.20 -3.86
N ASP A 128 0.14 3.37 -2.59
CA ASP A 128 1.52 3.56 -2.18
C ASP A 128 2.35 2.26 -2.22
N LYS A 129 1.71 1.12 -1.91
CA LYS A 129 2.35 -0.21 -1.95
C LYS A 129 2.40 -0.79 -3.36
N SER A 130 1.40 -0.52 -4.18
CA SER A 130 1.30 -1.10 -5.51
C SER A 130 2.31 -0.47 -6.49
N PRO A 131 3.01 -1.29 -7.30
CA PRO A 131 3.85 -0.82 -8.40
C PRO A 131 3.06 -0.12 -9.52
N ALA A 132 1.75 -0.39 -9.64
CA ALA A 132 0.87 0.30 -10.58
C ALA A 132 0.12 1.50 -9.97
N GLY A 133 0.37 1.80 -8.69
CA GLY A 133 -0.09 3.00 -8.02
C GLY A 133 -1.62 3.15 -8.01
N TRP A 134 -2.09 4.37 -8.31
CA TRP A 134 -3.51 4.70 -8.42
C TRP A 134 -4.26 3.91 -9.52
N SER A 135 -3.55 3.30 -10.47
CA SER A 135 -4.19 2.41 -11.44
C SER A 135 -4.73 1.15 -10.76
N THR A 136 -4.02 0.62 -9.75
CA THR A 136 -4.50 -0.50 -8.93
C THR A 136 -5.71 -0.12 -8.11
N VAL A 137 -5.74 1.10 -7.55
CA VAL A 137 -6.91 1.58 -6.81
C VAL A 137 -8.14 1.62 -7.70
N ARG A 138 -8.02 2.11 -8.94
CA ARG A 138 -9.13 2.17 -9.89
C ARG A 138 -9.71 0.78 -10.18
N GLU A 139 -8.84 -0.19 -10.48
CA GLU A 139 -9.25 -1.57 -10.73
C GLU A 139 -9.83 -2.22 -9.46
N TYR A 140 -9.25 -1.90 -8.30
CA TYR A 140 -9.72 -2.37 -7.01
C TYR A 140 -11.14 -1.87 -6.73
N GLU A 141 -11.44 -0.59 -6.96
CA GLU A 141 -12.78 -0.04 -6.69
C GLU A 141 -13.85 -0.48 -7.70
N SER A 142 -13.47 -0.88 -8.92
CA SER A 142 -14.42 -1.34 -9.94
C SER A 142 -14.97 -2.76 -9.74
N ASP A 143 -14.43 -3.54 -8.79
CA ASP A 143 -14.88 -4.92 -8.55
C ASP A 143 -15.90 -4.99 -7.40
N ASP A 144 -17.14 -5.41 -7.66
CA ASP A 144 -18.27 -5.37 -6.69
C ASP A 144 -18.38 -6.61 -5.77
N LEU A 145 -17.39 -7.50 -5.76
CA LEU A 145 -17.44 -8.72 -4.96
C LEU A 145 -16.84 -8.51 -3.55
N ALA A 146 -17.62 -8.80 -2.49
CA ALA A 146 -17.16 -8.67 -1.10
C ALA A 146 -17.58 -9.85 -0.21
N SER A 147 -16.59 -10.70 0.11
CA SER A 147 -16.40 -11.27 1.46
C SER A 147 -14.98 -10.87 1.90
N ASP A 148 -14.81 -10.64 3.18
CA ASP A 148 -13.56 -10.41 3.91
C ASP A 148 -12.41 -11.37 3.56
N SER A 149 -12.68 -12.64 3.24
CA SER A 149 -11.66 -13.58 2.72
C SER A 149 -11.15 -13.21 1.31
N GLU A 150 -11.89 -12.40 0.56
CA GLU A 150 -11.61 -12.05 -0.84
C GLU A 150 -10.86 -10.72 -0.99
N ASP A 151 -10.66 -9.93 0.07
CA ASP A 151 -10.06 -8.58 -0.06
C ASP A 151 -8.60 -8.62 -0.54
N GLU A 152 -7.80 -9.56 -0.02
CA GLU A 152 -6.41 -9.79 -0.46
C GLU A 152 -6.37 -10.28 -1.91
N LYS A 153 -7.30 -11.17 -2.29
CA LYS A 153 -7.40 -11.70 -3.64
C LYS A 153 -7.82 -10.63 -4.65
N ARG A 154 -8.79 -9.79 -4.27
CA ARG A 154 -9.22 -8.61 -5.02
C ARG A 154 -8.05 -7.66 -5.25
N LEU A 155 -7.25 -7.38 -4.22
CA LEU A 155 -6.07 -6.53 -4.35
C LEU A 155 -5.06 -7.10 -5.36
N ARG A 156 -4.71 -8.38 -5.26
CA ARG A 156 -3.80 -9.04 -6.22
C ARG A 156 -4.32 -9.03 -7.65
N GLN A 157 -5.63 -9.25 -7.82
CA GLN A 157 -6.27 -9.24 -9.13
C GLN A 157 -6.27 -7.83 -9.74
N ALA A 158 -6.63 -6.82 -8.95
CA ALA A 158 -6.59 -5.42 -9.35
C ALA A 158 -5.18 -4.98 -9.74
N GLU A 159 -4.16 -5.38 -8.98
CA GLU A 159 -2.76 -5.10 -9.28
C GLU A 159 -2.31 -5.76 -10.60
N SER A 160 -2.67 -7.03 -10.79
CA SER A 160 -2.37 -7.78 -12.01
C SER A 160 -3.02 -7.12 -13.26
N ARG A 161 -4.30 -6.73 -13.16
CA ARG A 161 -5.02 -6.02 -14.22
C ARG A 161 -4.36 -4.68 -14.52
N ALA A 162 -4.08 -3.88 -13.48
CA ALA A 162 -3.44 -2.58 -13.64
C ALA A 162 -2.06 -2.69 -14.32
N LEU A 163 -1.22 -3.63 -13.91
CA LEU A 163 0.09 -3.86 -14.52
C LEU A 163 0.01 -4.30 -15.99
N LYS A 164 -0.97 -5.15 -16.33
CA LYS A 164 -1.21 -5.57 -17.72
C LYS A 164 -1.53 -4.37 -18.61
N THR A 165 -2.42 -3.48 -18.16
CA THR A 165 -2.78 -2.28 -18.94
C THR A 165 -1.56 -1.36 -19.14
N ILE A 166 -0.71 -1.19 -18.12
CA ILE A 166 0.52 -0.39 -18.23
C ILE A 166 1.50 -1.04 -19.22
N LYS A 167 1.68 -2.36 -19.17
CA LYS A 167 2.55 -3.11 -20.10
C LYS A 167 2.05 -2.98 -21.53
N GLU A 168 0.76 -3.17 -21.77
CA GLU A 168 0.16 -3.02 -23.10
C GLU A 168 0.35 -1.62 -23.66
N LYS A 169 0.09 -0.57 -22.85
CA LYS A 169 0.33 0.83 -23.25
C LYS A 169 1.79 1.08 -23.62
N LYS A 170 2.75 0.54 -22.85
CA LYS A 170 4.19 0.63 -23.17
C LYS A 170 4.56 -0.10 -24.48
N THR A 171 3.90 -1.22 -24.79
CA THR A 171 4.17 -1.97 -26.02
C THR A 171 3.55 -1.36 -27.27
N ARG A 172 2.41 -0.66 -27.15
CA ARG A 172 1.71 -0.03 -28.29
C ARG A 172 2.45 1.17 -28.89
N GLY A 173 3.39 1.77 -28.15
CA GLY A 173 4.21 2.89 -28.62
C GLY A 173 5.54 2.49 -29.29
N LYS A 174 5.88 1.20 -29.37
CA LYS A 174 7.09 0.75 -30.06
C LYS A 174 6.77 0.46 -31.53
N PRO A 175 7.44 1.10 -32.51
CA PRO A 175 7.39 0.63 -33.89
C PRO A 175 7.87 -0.83 -33.91
N TYR A 176 7.19 -1.67 -34.68
CA TYR A 176 7.54 -3.06 -34.87
C TYR A 176 8.99 -3.16 -35.38
N SER A 177 9.94 -3.41 -34.48
CA SER A 177 11.29 -3.80 -34.85
C SER A 177 11.24 -5.27 -35.21
N LYS A 178 11.35 -5.58 -36.51
CA LYS A 178 11.59 -6.94 -36.96
C LYS A 178 12.85 -7.43 -36.24
N PRO A 179 12.83 -8.58 -35.54
CA PRO A 179 14.07 -9.21 -35.12
C PRO A 179 14.94 -9.39 -36.37
N SER A 180 16.09 -8.72 -36.40
CA SER A 180 17.08 -8.99 -37.44
C SER A 180 17.42 -10.47 -37.34
N ALA A 181 17.20 -11.21 -38.43
CA ALA A 181 17.59 -12.60 -38.55
C ALA A 181 19.11 -12.71 -38.70
N THR A 182 19.89 -12.12 -37.80
CA THR A 182 21.29 -12.48 -37.63
C THR A 182 21.31 -13.65 -36.65
N VAL A 183 21.26 -14.83 -37.26
CA VAL A 183 21.50 -16.12 -36.62
C VAL A 183 22.82 -16.05 -35.86
N SER A 184 22.78 -15.93 -34.54
CA SER A 184 23.92 -16.31 -33.70
C SER A 184 24.00 -17.82 -33.69
N ARG A 185 24.70 -18.39 -34.68
CA ARG A 185 25.19 -19.77 -34.65
C ARG A 185 26.27 -19.85 -33.56
N PRO A 186 26.16 -20.69 -32.52
CA PRO A 186 27.35 -21.12 -31.81
C PRO A 186 28.14 -22.04 -32.76
N ALA A 187 29.39 -21.68 -33.02
CA ALA A 187 30.35 -22.53 -33.71
C ALA A 187 30.86 -23.59 -32.73
N ASN A 188 30.60 -24.86 -33.02
CA ASN A 188 31.41 -26.01 -32.62
C ASN A 188 31.01 -27.17 -33.54
N SER A 189 31.81 -27.50 -34.55
CA SER A 189 33.02 -28.33 -34.53
C SER A 189 32.68 -29.78 -34.89
N THR A 190 33.23 -30.18 -36.05
CA THR A 190 33.53 -31.55 -36.51
C THR A 190 32.37 -32.55 -36.57
N ASP A 191 31.87 -32.85 -37.78
CA ASP A 191 32.23 -34.14 -38.40
C ASP A 191 31.80 -34.28 -39.86
N THR A 192 32.77 -34.73 -40.65
CA THR A 192 32.71 -35.69 -41.76
C THR A 192 31.67 -35.55 -42.89
N SER A 193 32.24 -35.39 -44.08
CA SER A 193 31.68 -35.42 -45.42
C SER A 193 30.77 -36.62 -45.74
N ASN A 194 29.59 -36.36 -46.28
CA ASN A 194 29.21 -36.98 -47.57
C ASN A 194 28.12 -36.18 -48.29
N SER A 195 28.40 -35.84 -49.55
CA SER A 195 27.52 -35.14 -50.47
C SER A 195 26.62 -36.15 -51.18
N TYR A 196 25.31 -36.09 -50.92
CA TYR A 196 24.31 -36.54 -51.90
C TYR A 196 23.18 -35.51 -51.91
N TYR A 197 23.11 -34.75 -52.98
CA TYR A 197 22.03 -33.80 -53.25
C TYR A 197 20.67 -34.53 -53.20
N GLN A 198 19.88 -34.25 -52.17
CA GLN A 198 18.45 -34.55 -52.12
C GLN A 198 17.71 -33.20 -52.22
N PRO A 199 16.84 -32.98 -53.22
CA PRO A 199 16.01 -31.80 -53.25
C PRO A 199 14.94 -31.95 -52.17
N TYR A 200 15.07 -31.15 -51.11
CA TYR A 200 14.09 -31.13 -50.03
C TYR A 200 12.74 -30.67 -50.57
N ASN A 201 11.76 -31.56 -50.49
CA ASN A 201 10.35 -31.30 -50.77
C ASN A 201 9.89 -30.06 -50.00
N ALA A 202 9.37 -29.07 -50.73
CA ALA A 202 8.90 -27.78 -50.23
C ALA A 202 7.55 -27.87 -49.49
N THR A 203 7.41 -28.79 -48.54
CA THR A 203 6.13 -29.06 -47.84
C THR A 203 6.15 -28.85 -46.34
N GLN A 204 7.18 -28.23 -45.77
CA GLN A 204 7.15 -27.87 -44.34
C GLN A 204 7.66 -26.44 -44.11
N GLN A 205 6.80 -25.47 -44.40
CA GLN A 205 6.92 -24.09 -43.91
C GLN A 205 5.92 -23.90 -42.75
N PRO A 206 6.33 -23.44 -41.55
CA PRO A 206 5.48 -23.42 -40.35
C PRO A 206 4.37 -22.35 -40.37
N PHE A 207 4.27 -21.56 -41.44
CA PHE A 207 3.28 -20.50 -41.58
C PHE A 207 2.42 -20.81 -42.80
N PRO A 208 1.09 -20.94 -42.66
CA PRO A 208 0.23 -20.96 -43.83
C PRO A 208 0.45 -19.63 -44.54
N ARG A 209 1.05 -19.67 -45.74
CA ARG A 209 0.95 -18.50 -46.64
C ARG A 209 -0.53 -18.24 -46.75
N PHE A 210 -0.99 -17.08 -46.29
CA PHE A 210 -2.36 -16.63 -46.52
C PHE A 210 -2.61 -16.78 -48.02
N ARG A 211 -3.30 -17.85 -48.42
CA ARG A 211 -3.71 -18.01 -49.81
C ARG A 211 -4.62 -16.81 -50.04
N ARG A 212 -4.19 -15.88 -50.90
CA ARG A 212 -5.05 -14.77 -51.30
C ARG A 212 -6.33 -15.41 -51.82
N ARG A 213 -7.46 -15.02 -51.25
CA ARG A 213 -8.79 -15.41 -51.76
C ARG A 213 -8.82 -15.09 -53.25
N GLU A 214 -9.14 -16.08 -54.08
CA GLU A 214 -9.41 -15.88 -55.50
C GLU A 214 -10.71 -15.10 -55.64
N ALA A 215 -10.77 -14.20 -56.62
CA ALA A 215 -11.96 -13.38 -56.83
C ALA A 215 -13.13 -14.28 -57.25
N THR A 216 -14.25 -14.16 -56.57
CA THR A 216 -15.50 -14.83 -56.93
C THR A 216 -16.27 -14.01 -57.96
N PRO A 217 -17.20 -14.62 -58.73
CA PRO A 217 -18.03 -13.90 -59.72
C PRO A 217 -18.88 -12.75 -59.14
N TYR A 218 -19.04 -12.69 -57.82
CA TYR A 218 -19.80 -11.65 -57.10
C TYR A 218 -18.92 -10.53 -56.52
N ASP A 219 -17.60 -10.71 -56.48
CA ASP A 219 -16.69 -9.68 -55.98
C ASP A 219 -16.57 -8.55 -56.99
N THR A 220 -16.72 -7.30 -56.56
CA THR A 220 -16.66 -6.10 -57.40
C THR A 220 -15.25 -5.49 -57.42
N CYS A 221 -14.80 -5.09 -58.61
CA CYS A 221 -13.54 -4.41 -58.79
C CYS A 221 -13.64 -2.93 -58.36
N TYR A 222 -12.83 -2.51 -57.39
CA TYR A 222 -12.81 -1.11 -56.92
C TYR A 222 -12.22 -0.08 -57.91
N GLU A 223 -11.88 -0.47 -59.14
CA GLU A 223 -11.39 0.46 -60.17
C GLU A 223 -12.32 0.58 -61.37
N CYS A 224 -12.91 -0.53 -61.83
CA CYS A 224 -13.84 -0.50 -62.97
C CYS A 224 -15.29 -0.84 -62.58
N HIS A 225 -15.54 -1.17 -61.32
CA HIS A 225 -16.83 -1.56 -60.74
C HIS A 225 -17.50 -2.78 -61.40
N GLN A 226 -16.80 -3.54 -62.24
CA GLN A 226 -17.26 -4.81 -62.80
C GLN A 226 -16.96 -5.96 -61.83
N THR A 227 -17.75 -7.04 -61.88
CA THR A 227 -17.57 -8.20 -61.00
C THR A 227 -16.57 -9.23 -61.54
N GLY A 228 -16.18 -10.20 -60.71
CA GLY A 228 -15.34 -11.33 -61.11
C GLY A 228 -13.84 -11.12 -61.01
N HIS A 229 -13.37 -9.94 -60.57
CA HIS A 229 -11.96 -9.66 -60.34
C HIS A 229 -11.72 -8.56 -59.30
N PHE A 230 -10.57 -8.58 -58.66
CA PHE A 230 -10.11 -7.46 -57.82
C PHE A 230 -9.34 -6.43 -58.62
N LYS A 231 -9.23 -5.19 -58.11
CA LYS A 231 -8.50 -4.06 -58.71
C LYS A 231 -7.13 -4.43 -59.30
N ARG A 232 -6.39 -5.32 -58.64
CA ARG A 232 -5.04 -5.76 -59.07
C ARG A 232 -5.03 -6.57 -60.37
N ASN A 233 -6.12 -7.25 -60.67
CA ASN A 233 -6.30 -8.07 -61.87
C ASN A 233 -7.29 -7.39 -62.84
N CYS A 234 -7.44 -6.06 -62.73
CA CYS A 234 -8.39 -5.31 -63.55
C CYS A 234 -7.88 -5.19 -64.99
N PRO A 235 -8.60 -5.74 -65.99
CA PRO A 235 -8.17 -5.65 -67.39
C PRO A 235 -8.16 -4.21 -67.90
N LYS A 236 -8.92 -3.30 -67.28
CA LYS A 236 -8.95 -1.88 -67.62
C LYS A 236 -7.82 -1.06 -66.97
N ALA A 237 -7.11 -1.62 -65.99
CA ALA A 237 -5.99 -0.93 -65.33
C ALA A 237 -4.70 -0.93 -66.17
N ALA A 238 -4.57 -1.87 -67.11
CA ALA A 238 -3.40 -2.00 -67.99
C ALA A 238 -3.24 -0.85 -69.02
N ASN A 239 -4.27 0.00 -69.20
CA ASN A 239 -4.27 1.11 -70.16
C ASN A 239 -3.98 2.48 -69.53
N LYS A 240 -3.48 2.54 -68.29
CA LYS A 240 -2.96 3.80 -67.74
C LYS A 240 -1.47 3.90 -68.05
N PRO A 241 -0.99 4.97 -68.73
CA PRO A 241 0.44 5.19 -68.87
C PRO A 241 1.02 5.38 -67.47
N THR A 242 1.79 4.38 -67.02
CA THR A 242 2.63 4.49 -65.84
C THR A 242 3.68 5.55 -66.13
N PHE A 243 3.48 6.77 -65.63
CA PHE A 243 4.57 7.74 -65.55
C PHE A 243 5.66 7.13 -64.66
N GLY A 244 6.80 6.89 -65.30
CA GLY A 244 7.94 6.19 -64.73
C GLY A 244 8.57 6.93 -63.55
N ASN A 245 9.31 6.14 -62.78
CA ASN A 245 10.28 6.54 -61.78
C ASN A 245 11.01 7.85 -62.17
N LEU A 246 10.88 8.89 -61.34
CA LEU A 246 11.92 9.91 -61.23
C LEU A 246 12.99 9.39 -60.26
N SER A 247 14.11 8.98 -60.83
CA SER A 247 15.37 8.78 -60.13
C SER A 247 16.16 10.09 -60.09
N LYS A 248 16.51 10.51 -58.86
CA LYS A 248 17.36 11.64 -58.42
C LYS A 248 16.80 13.04 -58.60
#